data_AF-A0A7Z9ULZ1-F1
#
_entry.id   AF-A0A7Z9ULZ1-F1
#
_cell.length_a   1.000
_cell.length_b   1.000
_cell.length_c   1.000
_cell.angle_alpha   90.00
_cell.angle_beta   90.00
_cell.angle_gamma   90.00
#
_symmetry.space_group_name_H-M   'P 1'
#
loop_
_entity.id
_entity.type
_entity.pdbx_description
1 polymer ?
#
loop_
_entity_poly.entity_id
_entity_poly.type
_entity_poly.pdbx_seq_one_letter_code
_entity_poly.pdbx_strand_id
1 'polypeptide(L)'
;MMNRLAFSIIVAIICAFPLLDAQVQLSGSVFHDKNKDGIQNSGEKGIKDIPVSNGRDIVLTDRKGLFHIVSDSNDVIFIMQPSGWKVPVNDYNIPQYYKNIRLKKGPDYLKYKGFTDPIPLPEKLTFPLYKSKNRGDKIRAIISGDPQPRDSAEVRYFRDEILNKMLTEKDAEFYVPLGDIMYDDLSLYPYYLEQVSRLGIPIWHIFGNHDINYRAPSDSLAKETWRTYFGPDYYSFEYGNVHFIALNTVFYKGWNVEKDKKGSYLGKLHDNQTAWLQNDLSLVSSDKQIVFLSHIPIMSDVYKGKRVELTNRDQLYKMVHDRKKILALCGHMHYLENMELTADHGWTGDAEFRNLNLGAGCGAWWYGPIQANGVPYGFHYDGTPNGYFMFDFSKNNFNYEFMPGKSDPNHTFRISSPSDRMTTASMDTSTLAVNVFFGGPKTIVSCTIDGNEIWLKKAVTAEDPYMNRLIQLYPDLYPTVEEMPINAHMWLGDFPTLSKGNHTIRVQVIHDNGMTENQAKIFEIY
;
A
#
# COMPACT_ATOMS: atom_id res chain seq x y z
N MET A 1 -6.71 -79.88 20.08
CA MET A 1 -7.60 -78.72 20.23
C MET A 1 -7.02 -77.80 21.30
N MET A 2 -6.11 -76.92 20.91
CA MET A 2 -6.26 -75.44 20.93
C MET A 2 -6.41 -74.81 22.32
N ASN A 3 -5.26 -74.48 22.92
CA ASN A 3 -5.12 -73.48 23.99
C ASN A 3 -5.28 -72.08 23.38
N ARG A 4 -6.22 -71.27 23.89
CA ARG A 4 -6.35 -69.85 23.54
C ARG A 4 -5.62 -69.00 24.58
N LEU A 5 -4.53 -68.35 24.17
CA LEU A 5 -3.93 -67.22 24.89
C LEU A 5 -4.88 -66.01 24.76
N ALA A 6 -5.25 -65.41 25.89
CA ALA A 6 -5.89 -64.10 25.93
C ALA A 6 -4.80 -63.03 26.07
N PHE A 7 -4.64 -62.20 25.03
CA PHE A 7 -3.77 -61.03 25.04
C PHE A 7 -4.55 -59.84 25.60
N SER A 8 -4.15 -59.33 26.76
CA SER A 8 -4.68 -58.07 27.31
C SER A 8 -3.99 -56.90 26.61
N ILE A 9 -4.71 -56.19 25.75
CA ILE A 9 -4.26 -54.92 25.17
C ILE A 9 -4.54 -53.81 26.18
N ILE A 10 -3.49 -53.26 26.78
CA ILE A 10 -3.56 -52.01 27.53
C ILE A 10 -3.60 -50.87 26.50
N VAL A 11 -4.77 -50.29 26.29
CA VAL A 11 -4.92 -49.05 25.53
C VAL A 11 -4.51 -47.90 26.45
N ALA A 12 -3.30 -47.39 26.26
CA ALA A 12 -2.88 -46.13 26.88
C ALA A 12 -3.62 -44.98 26.18
N ILE A 13 -4.63 -44.44 26.84
CA ILE A 13 -5.28 -43.19 26.44
C ILE A 13 -4.27 -42.06 26.69
N ILE A 14 -3.55 -41.66 25.64
CA ILE A 14 -2.79 -40.42 25.64
C ILE A 14 -3.80 -39.30 25.50
N CYS A 15 -4.23 -38.73 26.64
CA CYS A 15 -4.93 -37.46 26.68
C CYS A 15 -3.97 -36.38 26.19
N ALA A 16 -4.02 -36.05 24.90
CA ALA A 16 -3.44 -34.83 24.37
C ALA A 16 -4.24 -33.64 24.93
N PHE A 17 -3.79 -33.10 26.07
CA PHE A 17 -4.23 -31.77 26.49
C PHE A 17 -3.70 -30.77 25.45
N PRO A 18 -4.54 -29.92 24.84
CA PRO A 18 -4.03 -28.79 24.10
C PRO A 18 -3.21 -27.95 25.09
N LEU A 19 -1.93 -27.74 24.78
CA LEU A 19 -1.14 -26.69 25.42
C LEU A 19 -1.90 -25.39 25.18
N LEU A 20 -2.69 -24.93 26.16
CA LEU A 20 -3.17 -23.56 26.17
C LEU A 20 -1.92 -22.68 26.07
N ASP A 21 -1.83 -21.88 25.01
CA ASP A 21 -0.84 -20.82 24.96
C ASP A 21 -1.08 -19.92 26.19
N ALA A 22 -0.03 -19.75 26.99
CA ALA A 22 -0.13 -19.02 28.24
C ALA A 22 -0.47 -17.55 27.94
N GLN A 23 -1.70 -17.17 28.24
CA GLN A 23 -2.11 -15.77 28.27
C GLN A 23 -1.47 -15.07 29.45
N VAL A 24 -0.98 -13.86 29.22
CA VAL A 24 -0.40 -13.01 30.25
C VAL A 24 -1.18 -11.71 30.34
N GLN A 25 -1.43 -11.26 31.57
CA GLN A 25 -1.99 -9.95 31.81
C GLN A 25 -0.84 -8.92 31.82
N LEU A 26 -0.89 -7.99 30.88
CA LEU A 26 0.09 -6.92 30.75
C LEU A 26 -0.48 -5.63 31.33
N SER A 27 0.38 -4.87 31.99
CA SER A 27 0.08 -3.54 32.50
C SER A 27 0.98 -2.52 31.83
N GLY A 28 0.48 -1.31 31.60
CA GLY A 28 1.28 -0.29 30.95
C GLY A 28 0.82 1.14 31.20
N SER A 29 1.52 2.09 30.60
CA SER A 29 1.09 3.49 30.53
C SER A 29 1.37 4.16 29.20
N VAL A 30 0.47 5.08 28.86
CA VAL A 30 0.65 6.10 27.82
C VAL A 30 0.78 7.46 28.50
N PHE A 31 1.80 8.24 28.15
CA PHE A 31 2.10 9.49 28.84
C PHE A 31 2.71 10.54 27.91
N HIS A 32 2.60 11.80 28.33
CA HIS A 32 3.24 12.92 27.65
C HIS A 32 4.71 13.00 28.07
N ASP A 33 5.56 12.46 27.22
CA ASP A 33 7.01 12.50 27.34
C ASP A 33 7.51 13.88 26.89
N LYS A 34 7.80 14.74 27.87
CA LYS A 34 8.15 16.15 27.64
C LYS A 34 9.62 16.31 27.31
N ASN A 35 10.48 15.52 27.94
CA ASN A 35 11.93 15.58 27.74
C ASN A 35 12.41 14.65 26.63
N LYS A 36 11.54 13.79 26.10
CA LYS A 36 11.77 12.87 24.98
C LYS A 36 12.77 11.78 25.31
N ASP A 37 12.82 11.32 26.56
CA ASP A 37 13.71 10.23 26.98
C ASP A 37 13.05 8.84 26.96
N GLY A 38 11.74 8.77 26.67
CA GLY A 38 10.98 7.53 26.60
C GLY A 38 10.61 6.91 27.95
N ILE A 39 10.95 7.56 29.07
CA ILE A 39 10.71 7.10 30.44
C ILE A 39 9.69 8.03 31.08
N GLN A 40 8.68 7.47 31.76
CA GLN A 40 7.69 8.31 32.43
C GLN A 40 8.28 8.91 33.72
N ASN A 41 8.74 10.16 33.64
CA ASN A 41 9.36 10.89 34.74
C ASN A 41 8.34 11.56 35.68
N SER A 42 8.80 11.96 36.87
CA SER A 42 8.01 12.78 37.78
C SER A 42 7.61 14.10 37.10
N GLY A 43 6.30 14.33 36.93
CA GLY A 43 5.74 15.51 36.23
C GLY A 43 5.28 15.25 34.79
N GLU A 44 5.52 14.03 34.27
CA GLU A 44 5.00 13.57 32.99
C GLU A 44 3.67 12.86 33.18
N LYS A 45 2.61 13.58 32.76
CA LYS A 45 1.24 13.16 32.99
C LYS A 45 0.88 12.03 32.03
N GLY A 46 0.23 11.01 32.56
CA GLY A 46 -0.44 10.03 31.73
C GLY A 46 -1.54 10.66 30.88
N ILE A 47 -1.86 10.01 29.76
CA ILE A 47 -2.84 10.48 28.80
C ILE A 47 -4.02 9.51 28.81
N LYS A 48 -5.22 10.04 29.10
CA LYS A 48 -6.47 9.30 29.20
C LYS A 48 -7.04 8.98 27.81
N ASP A 49 -7.85 7.92 27.75
CA ASP A 49 -8.67 7.54 26.60
C ASP A 49 -7.82 7.25 25.35
N ILE A 50 -6.57 6.81 25.54
CA ILE A 50 -5.75 6.30 24.46
C ILE A 50 -6.11 4.84 24.22
N PRO A 51 -6.50 4.47 22.99
CA PRO A 51 -6.73 3.09 22.63
C PRO A 51 -5.42 2.28 22.61
N VAL A 52 -5.45 1.11 23.25
CA VAL A 52 -4.36 0.13 23.28
C VAL A 52 -4.91 -1.21 22.85
N SER A 53 -4.27 -1.86 21.88
CA SER A 53 -4.71 -3.12 21.30
C SER A 53 -3.68 -4.24 21.42
N ASN A 54 -4.15 -5.48 21.49
CA ASN A 54 -3.39 -6.72 21.32
C ASN A 54 -3.51 -7.29 19.89
N GLY A 55 -4.10 -6.55 18.94
CA GLY A 55 -4.43 -7.02 17.58
C GLY A 55 -5.84 -7.57 17.42
N ARG A 56 -6.65 -7.60 18.48
CA ARG A 56 -8.06 -7.99 18.41
C ARG A 56 -8.93 -7.09 19.29
N ASP A 57 -8.60 -7.03 20.57
CA ASP A 57 -9.32 -6.26 21.57
C ASP A 57 -8.70 -4.87 21.70
N ILE A 58 -9.49 -3.91 22.17
CA ILE A 58 -9.04 -2.55 22.46
C ILE A 58 -9.46 -2.19 23.88
N VAL A 59 -8.51 -1.70 24.68
CA VAL A 59 -8.77 -1.09 25.98
C VAL A 59 -8.37 0.38 25.95
N LEU A 60 -9.00 1.20 26.79
CA LEU A 60 -8.68 2.63 26.91
C LEU A 60 -7.84 2.88 28.16
N THR A 61 -6.87 3.79 28.06
CA THR A 61 -6.12 4.26 29.22
C THR A 61 -7.01 5.06 30.19
N ASP A 62 -6.74 4.91 31.48
CA ASP A 62 -7.43 5.65 32.54
C ASP A 62 -6.94 7.11 32.68
N ARG A 63 -7.46 7.85 33.67
CA ARG A 63 -7.07 9.26 33.92
C ARG A 63 -5.58 9.45 34.24
N LYS A 64 -4.89 8.40 34.65
CA LYS A 64 -3.44 8.38 34.93
C LYS A 64 -2.65 7.81 33.75
N GLY A 65 -3.30 7.54 32.62
CA GLY A 65 -2.72 6.94 31.43
C GLY A 65 -2.44 5.45 31.56
N LEU A 66 -2.97 4.76 32.58
CA LEU A 66 -2.71 3.35 32.83
C LEU A 66 -3.67 2.45 32.06
N PHE A 67 -3.21 1.28 31.63
CA PHE A 67 -4.05 0.26 31.01
C PHE A 67 -3.66 -1.15 31.48
N HIS A 68 -4.60 -2.09 31.30
CA HIS A 68 -4.37 -3.52 31.46
C HIS A 68 -4.95 -4.24 30.26
N ILE A 69 -4.21 -5.18 29.67
CA ILE A 69 -4.66 -5.94 28.50
C ILE A 69 -4.15 -7.38 28.60
N VAL A 70 -4.95 -8.34 28.13
CA VAL A 70 -4.54 -9.74 28.02
C VAL A 70 -3.83 -9.94 26.68
N SER A 71 -2.72 -10.66 26.72
CA SER A 71 -1.87 -10.92 25.56
C SER A 71 -1.56 -12.40 25.46
N ASP A 72 -1.61 -12.94 24.24
CA ASP A 72 -1.03 -14.23 23.90
C ASP A 72 0.49 -14.10 23.77
N SER A 73 1.17 -15.25 23.67
CA SER A 73 2.63 -15.35 23.75
C SER A 73 3.41 -14.67 22.61
N ASN A 74 2.74 -14.32 21.50
CA ASN A 74 3.34 -13.78 20.28
C ASN A 74 2.66 -12.49 19.78
N ASP A 75 1.85 -11.85 20.61
CA ASP A 75 1.11 -10.65 20.22
C ASP A 75 2.05 -9.45 19.99
N VAL A 76 1.47 -8.43 19.38
CA VAL A 76 2.06 -7.10 19.30
C VAL A 76 1.09 -6.16 20.01
N ILE A 77 1.52 -5.56 21.11
CA ILE A 77 0.72 -4.56 21.83
C ILE A 77 1.01 -3.20 21.23
N PHE A 78 -0.01 -2.48 20.78
CA PHE A 78 0.19 -1.19 20.13
C PHE A 78 -0.88 -0.16 20.51
N ILE A 79 -0.52 1.12 20.39
CA ILE A 79 -1.45 2.23 20.57
C ILE A 79 -1.84 2.83 19.22
N MET A 80 -3.07 3.34 19.12
CA MET A 80 -3.49 4.12 17.97
C MET A 80 -3.10 5.57 18.21
N GLN A 81 -2.18 6.11 17.42
CA GLN A 81 -1.72 7.50 17.60
C GLN A 81 -2.91 8.46 17.46
N PRO A 82 -3.29 9.19 18.52
CA PRO A 82 -4.43 10.10 18.47
C PRO A 82 -4.04 11.44 17.83
N SER A 83 -5.03 12.14 17.29
CA SER A 83 -4.83 13.48 16.76
C SER A 83 -4.26 14.43 17.83
N GLY A 84 -3.33 15.31 17.42
CA GLY A 84 -2.61 16.23 18.31
C GLY A 84 -1.41 15.63 19.02
N TRP A 85 -1.12 14.35 18.83
CA TRP A 85 0.04 13.67 19.38
C TRP A 85 0.89 13.03 18.27
N LYS A 86 2.18 12.79 18.57
CA LYS A 86 3.11 12.05 17.73
C LYS A 86 3.82 11.00 18.58
N VAL A 87 3.96 9.80 18.07
CA VAL A 87 4.85 8.79 18.65
C VAL A 87 6.31 9.09 18.29
N PRO A 88 7.30 8.65 19.09
CA PRO A 88 8.68 8.68 18.64
C PRO A 88 8.90 7.84 17.39
N VAL A 89 10.01 8.08 16.72
CA VAL A 89 10.52 7.22 15.66
C VAL A 89 11.89 6.68 16.06
N ASN A 90 12.28 5.53 15.52
CA ASN A 90 13.66 5.03 15.64
C ASN A 90 14.58 5.69 14.59
N ASP A 91 15.85 5.24 14.53
CA ASP A 91 16.85 5.75 13.58
C ASP A 91 16.50 5.52 12.10
N TYR A 92 15.52 4.66 11.81
CA TYR A 92 14.99 4.40 10.47
C TYR A 92 13.68 5.16 10.18
N ASN A 93 13.31 6.11 11.04
CA ASN A 93 12.04 6.83 11.03
C ASN A 93 10.79 5.94 11.17
N ILE A 94 10.92 4.72 11.69
CA ILE A 94 9.78 3.84 11.94
C ILE A 94 9.09 4.29 13.23
N PRO A 95 7.78 4.61 13.20
CA PRO A 95 6.99 4.96 14.37
C PRO A 95 7.05 3.90 15.48
N GLN A 96 7.32 4.31 16.72
CA GLN A 96 7.50 3.45 17.89
C GLN A 96 6.23 3.40 18.77
N TYR A 97 5.11 2.97 18.16
CA TYR A 97 3.79 2.90 18.78
C TYR A 97 3.42 1.50 19.31
N TYR A 98 4.35 0.55 19.24
CA TYR A 98 4.11 -0.86 19.55
C TYR A 98 5.21 -1.48 20.45
N LYS A 99 4.89 -2.64 21.03
CA LYS A 99 5.77 -3.52 21.80
C LYS A 99 5.49 -4.97 21.40
N ASN A 100 6.50 -5.67 20.93
CA ASN A 100 6.41 -7.10 20.63
C ASN A 100 6.43 -7.92 21.92
N ILE A 101 5.50 -8.85 22.06
CA ILE A 101 5.45 -9.83 23.15
C ILE A 101 5.91 -11.17 22.62
N ARG A 102 7.02 -11.70 23.12
CA ARG A 102 7.58 -12.99 22.68
C ARG A 102 7.99 -13.81 23.90
N LEU A 103 7.09 -14.65 24.39
CA LEU A 103 7.35 -15.50 25.55
C LEU A 103 8.10 -16.79 25.18
N LYS A 104 8.14 -17.10 23.89
CA LYS A 104 8.79 -18.29 23.33
C LYS A 104 9.72 -17.86 22.19
N LYS A 105 10.70 -18.71 21.92
CA LYS A 105 11.57 -18.60 20.75
C LYS A 105 10.72 -18.72 19.48
N GLY A 106 11.00 -17.87 18.48
CA GLY A 106 10.39 -17.94 17.16
C GLY A 106 10.83 -19.19 16.38
N PRO A 107 10.15 -19.54 15.28
CA PRO A 107 10.42 -20.80 14.60
C PRO A 107 11.76 -20.81 13.86
N ASP A 108 12.59 -21.83 14.11
CA ASP A 108 13.93 -21.97 13.49
C ASP A 108 13.91 -22.35 12.00
N TYR A 109 12.78 -22.86 11.49
CA TYR A 109 12.64 -23.30 10.10
C TYR A 109 12.34 -22.17 9.10
N LEU A 110 12.16 -20.94 9.59
CA LEU A 110 11.90 -19.79 8.74
C LEU A 110 13.12 -19.46 7.88
N LYS A 111 12.91 -19.05 6.62
CA LYS A 111 14.02 -18.67 5.71
C LYS A 111 14.73 -17.42 6.22
N TYR A 112 13.93 -16.43 6.59
CA TYR A 112 14.40 -15.20 7.23
C TYR A 112 14.14 -15.31 8.73
N LYS A 113 15.09 -14.84 9.54
CA LYS A 113 14.94 -14.92 10.99
C LYS A 113 13.80 -14.02 11.45
N GLY A 114 13.00 -14.52 12.37
CA GLY A 114 12.11 -13.72 13.21
C GLY A 114 12.78 -13.44 14.56
N PHE A 115 12.01 -13.49 15.64
CA PHE A 115 12.55 -13.38 16.99
C PHE A 115 13.29 -14.67 17.40
N THR A 116 14.61 -14.60 17.56
CA THR A 116 15.44 -15.76 17.90
C THR A 116 15.38 -16.14 19.37
N ASP A 117 15.02 -15.18 20.23
CA ASP A 117 14.99 -15.32 21.68
C ASP A 117 13.70 -14.71 22.24
N PRO A 118 13.18 -15.24 23.36
CA PRO A 118 12.09 -14.57 24.08
C PRO A 118 12.47 -13.14 24.46
N ILE A 119 11.51 -12.22 24.36
CA ILE A 119 11.67 -10.85 24.83
C ILE A 119 11.28 -10.83 26.31
N PRO A 120 12.18 -10.46 27.24
CA PRO A 120 11.83 -10.31 28.64
C PRO A 120 10.68 -9.32 28.80
N LEU A 121 9.62 -9.73 29.49
CA LEU A 121 8.51 -8.83 29.79
C LEU A 121 8.99 -7.76 30.79
N PRO A 122 8.87 -6.46 30.46
CA PRO A 122 9.10 -5.43 31.45
C PRO A 122 7.98 -5.47 32.51
N GLU A 123 8.25 -4.93 33.70
CA GLU A 123 7.22 -4.73 34.74
C GLU A 123 6.03 -3.92 34.21
N LYS A 124 6.31 -2.98 33.31
CA LYS A 124 5.31 -2.09 32.72
C LYS A 124 5.66 -1.77 31.26
N LEU A 125 4.68 -1.91 30.37
CA LEU A 125 4.80 -1.41 28.99
C LEU A 125 4.63 0.12 28.97
N THR A 126 5.51 0.83 28.26
CA THR A 126 5.47 2.29 28.17
C THR A 126 5.33 2.76 26.72
N PHE A 127 4.44 3.73 26.53
CA PHE A 127 4.20 4.41 25.26
C PHE A 127 4.31 5.94 25.45
N PRO A 128 5.46 6.53 25.14
CA PRO A 128 5.63 7.98 25.16
C PRO A 128 4.91 8.63 23.97
N LEU A 129 4.26 9.77 24.22
CA LEU A 129 3.67 10.63 23.19
C LEU A 129 4.19 12.06 23.31
N TYR A 130 4.45 12.66 22.16
CA TYR A 130 4.85 14.07 22.03
C TYR A 130 3.67 14.90 21.56
N LYS A 131 3.48 16.09 22.14
CA LYS A 131 2.50 17.02 21.55
C LYS A 131 2.93 17.42 20.15
N SER A 132 2.06 17.19 19.19
CA SER A 132 2.23 17.71 17.83
C SER A 132 1.98 19.21 17.84
N LYS A 133 2.78 19.98 17.08
CA LYS A 133 2.43 21.38 16.81
C LYS A 133 1.14 21.37 15.99
N ASN A 134 0.12 22.06 16.49
CA ASN A 134 -1.19 22.12 15.86
C ASN A 134 -1.07 22.85 14.50
N ARG A 135 -0.84 22.12 13.41
CA ARG A 135 -0.83 22.68 12.03
C ARG A 135 -2.25 22.81 11.45
N GLY A 136 -3.28 22.48 12.23
CA GLY A 136 -4.67 22.41 11.79
C GLY A 136 -5.00 21.07 11.14
N ASP A 137 -6.04 21.05 10.32
CA ASP A 137 -6.51 19.83 9.63
C ASP A 137 -5.77 19.56 8.30
N LYS A 138 -4.78 20.38 7.93
CA LYS A 138 -4.04 20.24 6.68
C LYS A 138 -2.84 19.32 6.86
N ILE A 139 -2.82 18.21 6.13
CA ILE A 139 -1.80 17.16 6.23
C ILE A 139 -1.34 16.85 4.83
N ARG A 140 -0.02 16.86 4.62
CA ARG A 140 0.58 16.45 3.36
C ARG A 140 1.34 15.15 3.57
N ALA A 141 1.10 14.16 2.73
CA ALA A 141 1.69 12.83 2.85
C ALA A 141 2.23 12.35 1.51
N ILE A 142 3.33 11.60 1.56
CA ILE A 142 3.84 10.85 0.42
C ILE A 142 3.26 9.43 0.52
N ILE A 143 2.68 8.90 -0.55
CA ILE A 143 2.14 7.53 -0.57
C ILE A 143 2.53 6.89 -1.89
N SER A 144 3.07 5.66 -1.85
CA SER A 144 3.40 4.90 -3.07
C SER A 144 3.09 3.43 -2.88
N GLY A 145 2.77 2.73 -3.98
CA GLY A 145 2.80 1.27 -3.99
C GLY A 145 4.23 0.73 -4.16
N ASP A 146 4.41 -0.53 -3.82
CA ASP A 146 5.43 -1.46 -4.31
C ASP A 146 6.79 -0.82 -4.71
N PRO A 147 7.68 -0.50 -3.75
CA PRO A 147 9.08 -0.27 -4.06
C PRO A 147 9.73 -1.52 -4.69
N GLN A 148 9.34 -2.69 -4.17
CA GLN A 148 9.58 -4.04 -4.64
C GLN A 148 10.93 -4.32 -5.35
N PRO A 149 12.09 -3.92 -4.77
CA PRO A 149 13.37 -4.32 -5.32
C PRO A 149 13.64 -5.82 -5.11
N ARG A 150 14.37 -6.42 -6.03
CA ARG A 150 14.78 -7.84 -5.99
C ARG A 150 16.12 -8.05 -5.32
N ASP A 151 17.00 -7.06 -5.44
CA ASP A 151 18.37 -7.11 -4.97
C ASP A 151 18.87 -5.73 -4.55
N SER A 152 20.12 -5.65 -4.11
CA SER A 152 20.75 -4.39 -3.70
C SER A 152 20.91 -3.39 -4.85
N ALA A 153 20.93 -3.81 -6.12
CA ALA A 153 20.96 -2.88 -7.25
C ALA A 153 19.62 -2.16 -7.37
N GLU A 154 18.52 -2.87 -7.25
CA GLU A 154 17.18 -2.27 -7.33
C GLU A 154 16.82 -1.42 -6.11
N VAL A 155 17.36 -1.73 -4.94
CA VAL A 155 17.28 -0.79 -3.80
C VAL A 155 17.95 0.55 -4.15
N ARG A 156 19.04 0.54 -4.93
CA ARG A 156 19.66 1.79 -5.43
C ARG A 156 18.85 2.44 -6.55
N TYR A 157 18.17 1.67 -7.40
CA TYR A 157 17.24 2.22 -8.39
C TYR A 157 16.10 2.98 -7.71
N PHE A 158 15.47 2.37 -6.70
CA PHE A 158 14.45 3.03 -5.89
C PHE A 158 14.98 4.31 -5.22
N ARG A 159 16.19 4.25 -4.66
CA ARG A 159 16.85 5.43 -4.08
C ARG A 159 17.05 6.53 -5.12
N ASP A 160 17.61 6.19 -6.27
CA ASP A 160 18.08 7.17 -7.24
C ASP A 160 16.96 7.82 -8.05
N GLU A 161 15.91 7.06 -8.34
CA GLU A 161 14.76 7.47 -9.16
C GLU A 161 13.61 8.04 -8.33
N ILE A 162 13.27 7.39 -7.22
CA ILE A 162 12.06 7.70 -6.44
C ILE A 162 12.40 8.49 -5.17
N LEU A 163 13.27 7.97 -4.31
CA LEU A 163 13.58 8.66 -3.04
C LEU A 163 14.25 10.02 -3.26
N ASN A 164 15.16 10.12 -4.23
CA ASN A 164 15.76 11.40 -4.61
C ASN A 164 14.72 12.43 -5.06
N LYS A 165 13.64 12.00 -5.72
CA LYS A 165 12.54 12.88 -6.10
C LYS A 165 11.71 13.26 -4.86
N MET A 166 11.37 12.31 -4.01
CA MET A 166 10.67 12.55 -2.73
C MET A 166 11.42 13.54 -1.81
N LEU A 167 12.76 13.52 -1.80
CA LEU A 167 13.57 14.47 -1.04
C LEU A 167 13.44 15.93 -1.49
N THR A 168 12.90 16.17 -2.70
CA THR A 168 12.63 17.52 -3.20
C THR A 168 11.24 18.02 -2.82
N GLU A 169 10.38 17.16 -2.29
CA GLU A 169 9.03 17.52 -1.89
C GLU A 169 9.01 18.26 -0.57
N LYS A 170 8.09 19.21 -0.44
CA LYS A 170 7.99 20.09 0.72
C LYS A 170 6.82 19.71 1.60
N ASP A 171 7.03 19.89 2.91
CA ASP A 171 5.99 19.81 3.95
C ASP A 171 5.30 18.44 4.10
N ALA A 172 5.87 17.37 3.55
CA ALA A 172 5.41 16.02 3.84
C ALA A 172 5.57 15.70 5.34
N GLU A 173 4.50 15.22 5.97
CA GLU A 173 4.48 14.87 7.39
C GLU A 173 4.81 13.40 7.66
N PHE A 174 4.60 12.54 6.67
CA PHE A 174 4.93 11.12 6.71
C PHE A 174 4.93 10.51 5.30
N TYR A 175 5.51 9.32 5.19
CA TYR A 175 5.52 8.48 4.00
C TYR A 175 4.82 7.13 4.29
N VAL A 176 4.08 6.60 3.31
CA VAL A 176 3.44 5.28 3.36
C VAL A 176 3.78 4.47 2.11
N PRO A 177 4.70 3.49 2.19
CA PRO A 177 4.79 2.42 1.18
C PRO A 177 3.67 1.39 1.40
N LEU A 178 2.81 1.20 0.41
CA LEU A 178 1.61 0.34 0.45
C LEU A 178 1.92 -1.16 0.26
N GLY A 179 3.02 -1.64 0.84
CA GLY A 179 3.42 -3.04 0.81
C GLY A 179 4.34 -3.42 -0.34
N ASP A 180 4.74 -4.69 -0.31
CA ASP A 180 5.76 -5.25 -1.20
C ASP A 180 7.04 -4.44 -1.13
N ILE A 181 7.53 -4.31 0.11
CA ILE A 181 8.73 -3.55 0.44
C ILE A 181 9.94 -4.16 -0.29
N MET A 182 9.93 -5.47 -0.49
CA MET A 182 10.89 -6.25 -1.28
C MET A 182 10.16 -7.22 -2.22
N TYR A 183 10.82 -7.74 -3.26
CA TYR A 183 10.24 -8.72 -4.21
C TYR A 183 10.17 -10.17 -3.70
N ASP A 184 10.72 -10.47 -2.52
CA ASP A 184 10.64 -11.74 -1.75
C ASP A 184 11.89 -11.89 -0.84
N ASP A 185 12.92 -11.06 -1.06
CA ASP A 185 14.16 -11.10 -0.28
C ASP A 185 14.16 -10.18 0.95
N LEU A 186 13.59 -10.70 2.05
CA LEU A 186 13.47 -9.95 3.30
C LEU A 186 14.81 -9.65 3.97
N SER A 187 15.92 -10.29 3.53
CA SER A 187 17.26 -9.99 4.07
C SER A 187 17.75 -8.58 3.73
N LEU A 188 17.10 -7.93 2.76
CA LEU A 188 17.42 -6.59 2.30
C LEU A 188 16.65 -5.49 3.04
N TYR A 189 15.73 -5.81 3.95
CA TYR A 189 15.04 -4.80 4.77
C TYR A 189 15.99 -3.82 5.44
N PRO A 190 17.11 -4.22 6.08
CA PRO A 190 18.05 -3.25 6.66
C PRO A 190 18.58 -2.26 5.62
N TYR A 191 18.98 -2.76 4.44
CA TYR A 191 19.54 -1.90 3.39
C TYR A 191 18.49 -0.94 2.81
N TYR A 192 17.25 -1.42 2.62
CA TYR A 192 16.12 -0.57 2.25
C TYR A 192 15.86 0.52 3.31
N LEU A 193 15.79 0.14 4.59
CA LEU A 193 15.52 1.04 5.70
C LEU A 193 16.58 2.15 5.83
N GLU A 194 17.84 1.83 5.57
CA GLU A 194 18.93 2.82 5.48
C GLU A 194 18.69 3.86 4.39
N GLN A 195 18.09 3.48 3.25
CA GLN A 195 17.80 4.42 2.17
C GLN A 195 16.58 5.28 2.49
N VAL A 196 15.47 4.68 2.92
CA VAL A 196 14.22 5.43 3.17
C VAL A 196 14.30 6.34 4.39
N SER A 197 15.13 6.01 5.39
CA SER A 197 15.34 6.85 6.57
C SER A 197 15.91 8.24 6.22
N ARG A 198 16.52 8.38 5.03
CA ARG A 198 17.03 9.66 4.54
C ARG A 198 15.95 10.71 4.32
N LEU A 199 14.67 10.31 4.18
CA LEU A 199 13.53 11.23 4.07
C LEU A 199 13.34 12.08 5.34
N GLY A 200 13.79 11.60 6.51
CA GLY A 200 13.70 12.36 7.77
C GLY A 200 12.28 12.58 8.29
N ILE A 201 11.30 11.84 7.77
CA ILE A 201 9.89 11.88 8.17
C ILE A 201 9.42 10.48 8.59
N PRO A 202 8.42 10.36 9.48
CA PRO A 202 7.83 9.07 9.87
C PRO A 202 7.42 8.22 8.66
N ILE A 203 7.68 6.91 8.72
CA ILE A 203 7.34 5.97 7.63
C ILE A 203 6.43 4.86 8.16
N TRP A 204 5.17 4.87 7.72
CA TRP A 204 4.14 3.90 8.09
C TRP A 204 4.07 2.80 7.01
N HIS A 205 4.70 1.66 7.27
CA HIS A 205 4.78 0.57 6.30
C HIS A 205 3.52 -0.31 6.33
N ILE A 206 3.07 -0.76 5.16
CA ILE A 206 1.95 -1.70 4.99
C ILE A 206 2.49 -3.06 4.59
N PHE A 207 1.89 -4.16 5.05
CA PHE A 207 2.31 -5.51 4.71
C PHE A 207 1.79 -5.94 3.33
N GLY A 208 2.69 -6.37 2.44
CA GLY A 208 2.37 -6.92 1.13
C GLY A 208 2.56 -8.43 1.00
N ASN A 209 2.26 -8.98 -0.17
CA ASN A 209 2.34 -10.43 -0.38
C ASN A 209 3.77 -10.94 -0.64
N HIS A 210 4.70 -10.06 -0.98
CA HIS A 210 6.13 -10.37 -1.08
C HIS A 210 6.87 -10.15 0.24
N ASP A 211 6.21 -9.59 1.25
CA ASP A 211 6.75 -9.41 2.61
C ASP A 211 6.58 -10.69 3.48
N ILE A 212 6.06 -11.77 2.90
CA ILE A 212 5.77 -13.06 3.53
C ILE A 212 7.05 -13.89 3.73
N ASN A 213 7.25 -14.41 4.95
CA ASN A 213 8.21 -15.49 5.17
C ASN A 213 7.61 -16.85 4.77
N TYR A 214 7.72 -17.20 3.48
CA TYR A 214 6.93 -18.30 2.88
C TYR A 214 7.07 -19.67 3.54
N ARG A 215 8.19 -19.97 4.23
CA ARG A 215 8.38 -21.24 4.93
C ARG A 215 7.46 -21.41 6.15
N ALA A 216 6.76 -20.37 6.58
CA ALA A 216 5.78 -20.45 7.65
C ALA A 216 4.58 -21.35 7.30
N PRO A 217 4.10 -22.20 8.22
CA PRO A 217 2.96 -23.09 7.99
C PRO A 217 1.60 -22.38 8.09
N SER A 218 1.57 -21.13 8.54
CA SER A 218 0.34 -20.36 8.74
C SER A 218 0.54 -18.88 8.46
N ASP A 219 -0.57 -18.17 8.27
CA ASP A 219 -0.60 -16.72 8.05
C ASP A 219 0.06 -15.92 9.19
N SER A 220 -0.26 -16.24 10.45
CA SER A 220 0.29 -15.53 11.61
C SER A 220 1.82 -15.64 11.70
N LEU A 221 2.37 -16.84 11.47
CA LEU A 221 3.81 -17.08 11.55
C LEU A 221 4.58 -16.53 10.33
N ALA A 222 3.91 -16.31 9.20
CA ALA A 222 4.53 -15.72 8.01
C ALA A 222 5.03 -14.29 8.23
N LYS A 223 4.56 -13.61 9.27
CA LYS A 223 4.87 -12.21 9.61
C LYS A 223 5.94 -12.07 10.68
N GLU A 224 6.56 -13.16 11.13
CA GLU A 224 7.54 -13.10 12.22
C GLU A 224 8.75 -12.21 11.88
N THR A 225 9.27 -12.29 10.66
CA THR A 225 10.34 -11.38 10.19
C THR A 225 9.81 -9.94 10.04
N TRP A 226 8.60 -9.73 9.54
CA TRP A 226 8.01 -8.39 9.45
C TRP A 226 7.98 -7.69 10.81
N ARG A 227 7.52 -8.40 11.84
CA ARG A 227 7.33 -7.87 13.20
C ARG A 227 8.65 -7.48 13.88
N THR A 228 9.80 -8.01 13.46
CA THR A 228 11.11 -7.58 13.98
C THR A 228 11.52 -6.20 13.48
N TYR A 229 11.03 -5.77 12.32
CA TYR A 229 11.39 -4.49 11.70
C TYR A 229 10.28 -3.44 11.83
N PHE A 230 9.03 -3.82 11.59
CA PHE A 230 7.93 -2.87 11.35
C PHE A 230 6.82 -2.89 12.41
N GLY A 231 6.77 -3.94 13.24
CA GLY A 231 5.73 -4.09 14.27
C GLY A 231 4.47 -4.78 13.76
N PRO A 232 3.26 -4.33 14.15
CA PRO A 232 2.03 -5.00 13.76
C PRO A 232 1.81 -4.91 12.24
N ASP A 233 1.13 -5.91 11.66
CA ASP A 233 0.82 -5.95 10.23
C ASP A 233 -0.47 -5.19 9.86
N TYR A 234 -1.20 -4.69 10.86
CA TYR A 234 -2.33 -3.78 10.74
C TYR A 234 -2.44 -2.91 11.98
N TYR A 235 -2.88 -1.67 11.80
CA TYR A 235 -2.93 -0.65 12.85
C TYR A 235 -3.68 0.58 12.35
N SER A 236 -3.94 1.56 13.22
CA SER A 236 -4.49 2.84 12.82
C SER A 236 -3.80 3.99 13.53
N PHE A 237 -3.86 5.16 12.90
CA PHE A 237 -3.26 6.39 13.40
C PHE A 237 -4.00 7.61 12.88
N GLU A 238 -3.90 8.70 13.60
CA GLU A 238 -4.60 9.93 13.28
C GLU A 238 -3.65 11.09 13.04
N TYR A 239 -4.00 11.87 12.02
CA TYR A 239 -3.50 13.22 11.80
C TYR A 239 -4.71 14.11 11.55
N GLY A 240 -4.83 15.23 12.27
CA GLY A 240 -5.97 16.15 12.12
C GLY A 240 -7.33 15.43 12.27
N ASN A 241 -8.22 15.62 11.30
CA ASN A 241 -9.53 14.96 11.23
C ASN A 241 -9.53 13.62 10.45
N VAL A 242 -8.36 13.13 10.05
CA VAL A 242 -8.23 11.92 9.24
C VAL A 242 -7.81 10.75 10.13
N HIS A 243 -8.54 9.65 9.99
CA HIS A 243 -8.25 8.39 10.65
C HIS A 243 -7.74 7.40 9.59
N PHE A 244 -6.43 7.16 9.59
CA PHE A 244 -5.75 6.25 8.67
C PHE A 244 -5.75 4.84 9.26
N ILE A 245 -6.14 3.86 8.44
CA ILE A 245 -6.24 2.46 8.83
C ILE A 245 -5.36 1.64 7.89
N ALA A 246 -4.23 1.16 8.41
CA ALA A 246 -3.36 0.20 7.74
C ALA A 246 -3.99 -1.19 7.87
N LEU A 247 -4.42 -1.76 6.74
CA LEU A 247 -5.01 -3.08 6.67
C LEU A 247 -4.00 -4.09 6.12
N ASN A 248 -3.85 -5.23 6.81
CA ASN A 248 -3.30 -6.41 6.17
C ASN A 248 -4.39 -7.09 5.34
N THR A 249 -4.29 -6.92 4.03
CA THR A 249 -5.21 -7.53 3.07
C THR A 249 -4.70 -8.87 2.53
N VAL A 250 -3.53 -9.33 2.97
CA VAL A 250 -2.87 -10.54 2.48
C VAL A 250 -3.11 -11.69 3.47
N PHE A 251 -3.85 -12.72 3.03
CA PHE A 251 -4.03 -13.95 3.79
C PHE A 251 -3.23 -15.09 3.16
N TYR A 252 -2.18 -15.54 3.84
CA TYR A 252 -1.32 -16.64 3.40
C TYR A 252 -1.83 -18.01 3.87
N LYS A 253 -1.95 -18.97 2.96
CA LYS A 253 -2.42 -20.34 3.30
C LYS A 253 -1.34 -21.25 3.91
N GLY A 254 -0.14 -20.73 4.17
CA GLY A 254 0.95 -21.51 4.75
C GLY A 254 1.73 -22.35 3.75
N TRP A 255 2.93 -22.78 4.13
CA TRP A 255 3.77 -23.68 3.37
C TRP A 255 3.05 -24.99 3.03
N ASN A 256 3.10 -25.41 1.77
CA ASN A 256 2.58 -26.71 1.36
C ASN A 256 3.65 -27.78 1.58
N VAL A 257 3.52 -28.53 2.68
CA VAL A 257 4.48 -29.59 3.07
C VAL A 257 4.52 -30.73 2.05
N GLU A 258 3.37 -31.15 1.52
CA GLU A 258 3.30 -32.27 0.55
C GLU A 258 4.01 -31.99 -0.77
N LYS A 259 3.96 -30.73 -1.22
CA LYS A 259 4.51 -30.29 -2.51
C LYS A 259 5.85 -29.57 -2.37
N ASP A 260 6.39 -29.48 -1.14
CA ASP A 260 7.58 -28.71 -0.76
C ASP A 260 7.66 -27.34 -1.47
N LYS A 261 6.57 -26.56 -1.38
CA LYS A 261 6.50 -25.25 -2.05
C LYS A 261 5.70 -24.22 -1.27
N LYS A 262 5.90 -22.94 -1.62
CA LYS A 262 5.15 -21.82 -1.04
C LYS A 262 3.65 -22.01 -1.27
N GLY A 263 2.87 -21.70 -0.23
CA GLY A 263 1.42 -21.69 -0.28
C GLY A 263 0.87 -20.64 -1.24
N SER A 264 -0.43 -20.70 -1.49
CA SER A 264 -1.13 -19.58 -2.13
C SER A 264 -1.51 -18.53 -1.09
N TYR A 265 -1.68 -17.29 -1.52
CA TYR A 265 -2.36 -16.25 -0.75
C TYR A 265 -3.67 -15.83 -1.45
N LEU A 266 -4.49 -15.08 -0.74
CA LEU A 266 -5.64 -14.35 -1.27
C LEU A 266 -5.85 -13.02 -0.53
N GLY A 267 -6.56 -12.10 -1.18
CA GLY A 267 -7.09 -10.88 -0.59
C GLY A 267 -8.16 -11.21 0.45
N LYS A 268 -7.86 -11.05 1.73
CA LYS A 268 -8.81 -11.32 2.83
C LYS A 268 -8.39 -10.64 4.13
N LEU A 269 -9.34 -10.03 4.84
CA LEU A 269 -9.16 -9.62 6.24
C LEU A 269 -9.40 -10.84 7.14
N HIS A 270 -8.43 -11.20 7.99
CA HIS A 270 -8.58 -12.30 8.93
C HIS A 270 -9.39 -11.89 10.18
N ASP A 271 -9.96 -12.88 10.88
CA ASP A 271 -10.99 -12.64 11.90
C ASP A 271 -10.55 -11.72 13.06
N ASN A 272 -9.31 -11.87 13.57
CA ASN A 272 -8.78 -10.97 14.62
C ASN A 272 -8.71 -9.51 14.14
N GLN A 273 -8.21 -9.26 12.92
CA GLN A 273 -8.16 -7.91 12.35
C GLN A 273 -9.57 -7.38 12.08
N THR A 274 -10.51 -8.22 11.62
CA THR A 274 -11.91 -7.83 11.41
C THR A 274 -12.56 -7.40 12.73
N ALA A 275 -12.31 -8.13 13.83
CA ALA A 275 -12.79 -7.75 15.16
C ALA A 275 -12.12 -6.47 15.68
N TRP A 276 -10.80 -6.34 15.50
CA TRP A 276 -10.05 -5.13 15.84
C TRP A 276 -10.58 -3.90 15.10
N LEU A 277 -10.78 -4.01 13.78
CA LEU A 277 -11.26 -2.92 12.93
C LEU A 277 -12.66 -2.47 13.36
N GLN A 278 -13.55 -3.41 13.70
CA GLN A 278 -14.87 -3.08 14.21
C GLN A 278 -14.79 -2.32 15.55
N ASN A 279 -13.89 -2.73 16.45
CA ASN A 279 -13.67 -2.08 17.73
C ASN A 279 -13.05 -0.69 17.54
N ASP A 280 -12.06 -0.54 16.66
CA ASP A 280 -11.39 0.73 16.38
C ASP A 280 -12.37 1.74 15.80
N LEU A 281 -13.11 1.35 14.77
CA LEU A 281 -14.15 2.18 14.16
C LEU A 281 -15.24 2.59 15.18
N SER A 282 -15.56 1.77 16.18
CA SER A 282 -16.53 2.13 17.21
C SER A 282 -16.09 3.30 18.10
N LEU A 283 -14.78 3.55 18.21
CA LEU A 283 -14.18 4.65 18.97
C LEU A 283 -14.01 5.92 18.13
N VAL A 284 -14.13 5.81 16.81
CA VAL A 284 -13.93 6.90 15.85
C VAL A 284 -15.24 7.58 15.51
N SER A 285 -15.31 8.89 15.72
CA SER A 285 -16.46 9.72 15.33
C SER A 285 -16.81 9.56 13.85
N SER A 286 -18.11 9.53 13.50
CA SER A 286 -18.59 9.44 12.12
C SER A 286 -18.24 10.66 11.26
N ASP A 287 -17.84 11.77 11.88
CA ASP A 287 -17.37 12.99 11.19
C ASP A 287 -15.90 12.92 10.74
N LYS A 288 -15.15 11.87 11.15
CA LYS A 288 -13.78 11.69 10.67
C LYS A 288 -13.77 11.14 9.26
N GLN A 289 -12.82 11.63 8.46
CA GLN A 289 -12.50 11.01 7.17
C GLN A 289 -11.77 9.68 7.43
N ILE A 290 -12.26 8.60 6.83
CA ILE A 290 -11.61 7.29 6.89
C ILE A 290 -10.71 7.12 5.66
N VAL A 291 -9.45 6.76 5.90
CA VAL A 291 -8.50 6.42 4.83
C VAL A 291 -7.97 5.01 5.07
N PHE A 292 -8.37 4.06 4.24
CA PHE A 292 -7.79 2.72 4.21
C PHE A 292 -6.48 2.74 3.43
N LEU A 293 -5.44 2.15 4.01
CA LEU A 293 -4.15 1.91 3.41
C LEU A 293 -3.99 0.38 3.33
N SER A 294 -3.96 -0.17 2.13
CA SER A 294 -3.83 -1.62 1.93
C SER A 294 -2.81 -1.95 0.85
N HIS A 295 -2.40 -3.22 0.79
CA HIS A 295 -1.59 -3.69 -0.34
C HIS A 295 -2.48 -4.20 -1.47
N ILE A 296 -3.26 -5.26 -1.21
CA ILE A 296 -4.26 -5.78 -2.16
C ILE A 296 -5.46 -4.80 -2.18
N PRO A 297 -5.95 -4.41 -3.36
CA PRO A 297 -7.12 -3.55 -3.50
C PRO A 297 -8.36 -4.08 -2.77
N ILE A 298 -9.23 -3.16 -2.34
CA ILE A 298 -10.60 -3.54 -1.96
C ILE A 298 -11.31 -4.11 -3.18
N MET A 299 -11.13 -3.47 -4.34
CA MET A 299 -11.68 -3.86 -5.63
C MET A 299 -10.82 -3.29 -6.77
N SER A 300 -10.92 -3.90 -7.95
CA SER A 300 -10.34 -3.43 -9.22
C SER A 300 -11.36 -3.69 -10.32
N ASP A 301 -11.50 -2.80 -11.30
CA ASP A 301 -12.32 -3.01 -12.51
C ASP A 301 -11.52 -3.59 -13.67
N VAL A 302 -10.22 -3.33 -13.73
CA VAL A 302 -9.35 -3.87 -14.78
C VAL A 302 -9.20 -5.38 -14.66
N TYR A 303 -9.00 -5.91 -13.45
CA TYR A 303 -8.82 -7.34 -13.21
C TYR A 303 -9.67 -7.82 -12.03
N LYS A 304 -10.06 -9.11 -12.07
CA LYS A 304 -10.82 -9.75 -10.99
C LYS A 304 -10.12 -11.04 -10.56
N GLY A 305 -10.15 -11.33 -9.27
CA GLY A 305 -9.62 -12.60 -8.77
C GLY A 305 -9.25 -12.56 -7.29
N LYS A 306 -9.09 -13.74 -6.71
CA LYS A 306 -8.83 -13.88 -5.26
C LYS A 306 -7.51 -13.26 -4.81
N ARG A 307 -6.58 -12.96 -5.72
CA ARG A 307 -5.32 -12.27 -5.39
C ARG A 307 -5.36 -10.78 -5.69
N VAL A 308 -6.31 -10.35 -6.53
CA VAL A 308 -6.45 -8.99 -7.04
C VAL A 308 -7.28 -8.12 -6.10
N GLU A 309 -8.16 -8.72 -5.30
CA GLU A 309 -9.14 -7.97 -4.52
C GLU A 309 -9.57 -8.69 -3.23
N LEU A 310 -10.16 -7.92 -2.30
CA LEU A 310 -10.67 -8.43 -1.03
C LEU A 310 -11.90 -9.33 -1.19
N THR A 311 -11.72 -10.62 -0.94
CA THR A 311 -12.79 -11.62 -1.03
C THR A 311 -13.90 -11.48 0.02
N ASN A 312 -13.66 -10.79 1.14
CA ASN A 312 -14.65 -10.52 2.19
C ASN A 312 -14.99 -9.03 2.36
N ARG A 313 -14.90 -8.24 1.27
CA ARG A 313 -15.15 -6.79 1.30
C ARG A 313 -16.54 -6.38 1.82
N ASP A 314 -17.56 -7.21 1.69
CA ASP A 314 -18.91 -6.92 2.20
C ASP A 314 -18.93 -6.68 3.71
N GLN A 315 -18.03 -7.33 4.45
CA GLN A 315 -17.86 -7.08 5.88
C GLN A 315 -17.30 -5.68 6.12
N LEU A 316 -16.30 -5.27 5.33
CA LEU A 316 -15.73 -3.93 5.38
C LEU A 316 -16.79 -2.88 5.05
N TYR A 317 -17.55 -3.07 3.96
CA TYR A 317 -18.63 -2.15 3.57
C TYR A 317 -19.66 -1.95 4.69
N LYS A 318 -20.08 -3.02 5.36
CA LYS A 318 -21.00 -2.91 6.51
C LYS A 318 -20.41 -2.08 7.66
N MET A 319 -19.12 -2.23 7.94
CA MET A 319 -18.46 -1.49 9.03
C MET A 319 -18.36 0.02 8.76
N VAL A 320 -18.31 0.42 7.50
CA VAL A 320 -18.17 1.83 7.09
C VAL A 320 -19.41 2.42 6.44
N HIS A 321 -20.52 1.68 6.39
CA HIS A 321 -21.75 2.08 5.70
C HIS A 321 -22.20 3.51 6.06
N ASP A 322 -22.17 3.85 7.35
CA ASP A 322 -22.65 5.14 7.86
C ASP A 322 -21.55 6.21 7.96
N ARG A 323 -20.37 5.95 7.39
CA ARG A 323 -19.29 6.94 7.32
C ARG A 323 -19.60 7.94 6.23
N LYS A 324 -19.24 9.20 6.45
CA LYS A 324 -19.53 10.30 5.52
C LYS A 324 -18.49 10.46 4.41
N LYS A 325 -17.29 9.94 4.61
CA LYS A 325 -16.19 10.06 3.66
C LYS A 325 -15.19 8.93 3.80
N ILE A 326 -14.95 8.23 2.68
CA ILE A 326 -14.09 7.05 2.66
C ILE A 326 -13.16 7.12 1.45
N LEU A 327 -11.88 6.89 1.71
CA LEU A 327 -10.86 6.73 0.69
C LEU A 327 -10.12 5.42 0.96
N ALA A 328 -9.93 4.61 -0.07
CA ALA A 328 -9.04 3.46 -0.03
C ALA A 328 -7.89 3.68 -0.99
N LEU A 329 -6.67 3.47 -0.50
CA LEU A 329 -5.42 3.56 -1.24
C LEU A 329 -4.74 2.20 -1.20
N CYS A 330 -4.34 1.69 -2.37
CA CYS A 330 -3.71 0.38 -2.50
C CYS A 330 -2.54 0.36 -3.50
N GLY A 331 -1.70 -0.68 -3.41
CA GLY A 331 -0.64 -1.01 -4.36
C GLY A 331 -0.95 -2.31 -5.11
N HIS A 332 0.00 -3.26 -5.12
CA HIS A 332 -0.10 -4.65 -5.60
C HIS A 332 -0.18 -4.85 -7.12
N MET A 333 -0.95 -4.02 -7.82
CA MET A 333 -1.40 -4.35 -9.16
C MET A 333 -0.44 -3.97 -10.29
N HIS A 334 0.56 -3.12 -10.01
CA HIS A 334 1.55 -2.66 -11.01
C HIS A 334 0.91 -1.99 -12.24
N TYR A 335 -0.24 -1.36 -12.03
CA TYR A 335 -0.88 -0.40 -12.91
C TYR A 335 -1.69 0.58 -12.06
N LEU A 336 -1.98 1.74 -12.62
CA LEU A 336 -2.73 2.80 -11.96
C LEU A 336 -4.22 2.66 -12.24
N GLU A 337 -5.05 2.86 -11.22
CA GLU A 337 -6.51 2.82 -11.40
C GLU A 337 -7.22 3.74 -10.40
N ASN A 338 -8.09 4.60 -10.94
CA ASN A 338 -8.77 5.65 -10.22
C ASN A 338 -10.28 5.42 -10.28
N MET A 339 -10.83 4.82 -9.23
CA MET A 339 -12.23 4.39 -9.19
C MET A 339 -13.05 5.11 -8.11
N GLU A 340 -14.35 5.13 -8.34
CA GLU A 340 -15.37 5.43 -7.35
C GLU A 340 -16.25 4.18 -7.21
N LEU A 341 -16.36 3.64 -5.99
CA LEU A 341 -17.18 2.46 -5.73
C LEU A 341 -18.65 2.86 -5.70
N THR A 342 -19.47 2.09 -6.42
CA THR A 342 -20.91 2.33 -6.62
C THR A 342 -21.72 1.08 -6.25
N ALA A 343 -23.04 1.14 -6.44
CA ALA A 343 -23.92 -0.01 -6.27
C ALA A 343 -23.50 -1.23 -7.12
N ASP A 344 -22.94 -1.02 -8.31
CA ASP A 344 -22.42 -2.09 -9.19
C ASP A 344 -21.22 -2.82 -8.56
N HIS A 345 -20.54 -2.17 -7.61
CA HIS A 345 -19.44 -2.70 -6.83
C HIS A 345 -19.87 -3.27 -5.47
N GLY A 346 -21.18 -3.29 -5.19
CA GLY A 346 -21.75 -3.70 -3.89
C GLY A 346 -21.75 -2.61 -2.82
N TRP A 347 -21.31 -1.38 -3.13
CA TRP A 347 -21.35 -0.26 -2.21
C TRP A 347 -22.74 0.41 -2.24
N THR A 348 -23.40 0.44 -1.08
CA THR A 348 -24.77 0.97 -0.93
C THR A 348 -24.89 2.11 0.08
N GLY A 349 -23.77 2.54 0.67
CA GLY A 349 -23.75 3.69 1.58
C GLY A 349 -23.80 5.03 0.84
N ASP A 350 -24.21 6.08 1.55
CA ASP A 350 -24.43 7.41 0.97
C ASP A 350 -23.13 8.18 0.63
N ALA A 351 -22.00 7.76 1.21
CA ALA A 351 -20.74 8.47 1.02
C ALA A 351 -20.06 8.13 -0.32
N GLU A 352 -19.40 9.14 -0.89
CA GLU A 352 -18.39 8.91 -1.92
C GLU A 352 -17.29 8.01 -1.35
N PHE A 353 -17.09 6.87 -1.99
CA PHE A 353 -16.06 5.89 -1.64
C PHE A 353 -15.07 5.77 -2.79
N ARG A 354 -13.97 6.52 -2.71
CA ARG A 354 -12.90 6.46 -3.70
C ARG A 354 -11.99 5.28 -3.42
N ASN A 355 -11.71 4.49 -4.46
CA ASN A 355 -10.82 3.32 -4.41
C ASN A 355 -9.71 3.54 -5.43
N LEU A 356 -8.53 3.88 -4.92
CA LEU A 356 -7.39 4.34 -5.70
C LEU A 356 -6.27 3.30 -5.61
N ASN A 357 -5.97 2.68 -6.74
CA ASN A 357 -4.80 1.84 -6.90
C ASN A 357 -3.66 2.69 -7.46
N LEU A 358 -2.63 2.88 -6.63
CA LEU A 358 -1.54 3.81 -6.88
C LEU A 358 -0.40 3.21 -7.72
N GLY A 359 -0.61 2.00 -8.27
CA GLY A 359 0.42 1.29 -9.02
C GLY A 359 1.60 0.90 -8.16
N ALA A 360 2.79 0.94 -8.75
CA ALA A 360 4.04 0.50 -8.15
C ALA A 360 5.14 1.57 -8.30
N GLY A 361 5.85 1.84 -7.21
CA GLY A 361 7.03 2.70 -7.23
C GLY A 361 8.16 2.13 -8.09
N CYS A 362 8.16 0.82 -8.35
CA CYS A 362 9.09 0.17 -9.28
C CYS A 362 8.62 0.10 -10.73
N GLY A 363 7.40 0.58 -11.05
CA GLY A 363 6.79 0.32 -12.35
C GLY A 363 6.53 -1.17 -12.55
N ALA A 364 6.77 -1.67 -13.75
CA ALA A 364 6.87 -3.11 -13.99
C ALA A 364 8.23 -3.65 -13.51
N TRP A 365 8.43 -3.81 -12.19
CA TRP A 365 9.59 -4.49 -11.58
C TRP A 365 10.99 -4.00 -12.00
N TRP A 366 11.19 -2.68 -12.06
CA TRP A 366 12.47 -2.06 -12.47
C TRP A 366 12.95 -2.58 -13.83
N TYR A 367 12.03 -2.92 -14.73
CA TYR A 367 12.35 -3.31 -16.11
C TYR A 367 12.28 -2.11 -17.06
N GLY A 368 12.69 -2.34 -18.30
CA GLY A 368 12.63 -1.38 -19.39
C GLY A 368 13.96 -0.71 -19.73
N PRO A 369 13.93 0.25 -20.67
CA PRO A 369 15.14 0.92 -21.15
C PRO A 369 15.96 1.54 -20.04
N ILE A 370 17.28 1.39 -20.14
CA ILE A 370 18.22 1.90 -19.15
C ILE A 370 18.54 3.37 -19.45
N GLN A 371 18.36 4.22 -18.44
CA GLN A 371 18.73 5.62 -18.49
C GLN A 371 20.26 5.80 -18.46
N ALA A 372 20.73 7.02 -18.74
CA ALA A 372 22.17 7.34 -18.73
C ALA A 372 22.85 7.14 -17.35
N ASN A 373 22.09 7.18 -16.26
CA ASN A 373 22.58 6.94 -14.89
C ASN A 373 22.62 5.44 -14.51
N GLY A 374 22.21 4.54 -15.42
CA GLY A 374 22.17 3.10 -15.17
C GLY A 374 20.90 2.58 -14.47
N VAL A 375 19.92 3.46 -14.23
CA VAL A 375 18.61 3.10 -13.67
C VAL A 375 17.62 2.85 -14.82
N PRO A 376 16.78 1.81 -14.77
CA PRO A 376 15.68 1.61 -15.71
C PRO A 376 14.67 2.77 -15.63
N TYR A 377 14.01 3.11 -16.74
CA TYR A 377 12.85 4.03 -16.67
C TYR A 377 11.70 3.45 -15.84
N GLY A 378 11.56 2.12 -15.77
CA GLY A 378 10.57 1.48 -14.92
C GLY A 378 9.14 1.87 -15.29
N PHE A 379 8.79 1.85 -16.57
CA PHE A 379 7.39 2.05 -16.96
C PHE A 379 6.54 0.88 -16.47
N HIS A 380 5.34 1.17 -15.97
CA HIS A 380 4.28 0.18 -15.84
C HIS A 380 3.83 -0.28 -17.24
N TYR A 381 3.25 -1.48 -17.32
CA TYR A 381 2.74 -1.98 -18.59
C TYR A 381 1.54 -1.19 -19.13
N ASP A 382 0.82 -0.47 -18.27
CA ASP A 382 -0.22 0.48 -18.65
C ASP A 382 0.31 1.80 -19.27
N GLY A 383 1.64 1.93 -19.38
CA GLY A 383 2.32 3.08 -19.95
C GLY A 383 2.53 4.27 -19.04
N THR A 384 2.10 4.17 -17.79
CA THR A 384 2.45 5.16 -16.77
C THR A 384 3.92 5.01 -16.36
N PRO A 385 4.64 6.12 -16.10
CA PRO A 385 5.95 6.07 -15.45
C PRO A 385 5.86 5.41 -14.07
N ASN A 386 6.98 4.91 -13.54
CA ASN A 386 7.08 4.68 -12.10
C ASN A 386 6.92 6.01 -11.35
N GLY A 387 6.57 5.95 -10.06
CA GLY A 387 6.34 7.17 -9.31
C GLY A 387 5.69 6.94 -7.96
N TYR A 388 5.14 8.02 -7.42
CA TYR A 388 4.43 8.04 -6.15
C TYR A 388 3.36 9.13 -6.18
N PHE A 389 2.59 9.26 -5.10
CA PHE A 389 1.57 10.29 -4.98
C PHE A 389 1.85 11.22 -3.81
N MET A 390 1.63 12.51 -4.04
CA MET A 390 1.46 13.50 -2.99
C MET A 390 -0.02 13.59 -2.66
N PHE A 391 -0.39 13.41 -1.40
CA PHE A 391 -1.75 13.61 -0.91
C PHE A 391 -1.82 14.81 0.02
N ASP A 392 -2.78 15.70 -0.25
CA ASP A 392 -3.14 16.82 0.62
C ASP A 392 -4.50 16.53 1.25
N PHE A 393 -4.49 16.16 2.53
CA PHE A 393 -5.71 16.03 3.32
C PHE A 393 -6.07 17.33 4.01
N SER A 394 -7.36 17.54 4.15
CA SER A 394 -8.01 18.61 4.90
C SER A 394 -9.22 18.02 5.63
N LYS A 395 -9.87 18.79 6.51
CA LYS A 395 -10.93 18.29 7.41
C LYS A 395 -11.93 17.32 6.76
N ASN A 396 -12.46 17.71 5.60
CA ASN A 396 -13.46 16.94 4.84
C ASN A 396 -13.07 16.77 3.37
N ASN A 397 -11.85 17.15 2.98
CA ASN A 397 -11.40 17.05 1.59
C ASN A 397 -10.02 16.42 1.45
N PHE A 398 -9.78 15.76 0.33
CA PHE A 398 -8.42 15.38 -0.06
C PHE A 398 -8.17 15.81 -1.50
N ASN A 399 -6.92 16.12 -1.80
CA ASN A 399 -6.41 16.24 -3.16
C ASN A 399 -5.21 15.31 -3.30
N TYR A 400 -4.88 14.93 -4.53
CA TYR A 400 -3.71 14.13 -4.86
C TYR A 400 -3.05 14.61 -6.14
N GLU A 401 -1.77 14.34 -6.27
CA GLU A 401 -0.97 14.54 -7.48
C GLU A 401 -0.09 13.32 -7.69
N PHE A 402 -0.11 12.75 -8.89
CA PHE A 402 0.85 11.72 -9.28
C PHE A 402 2.18 12.39 -9.62
N MET A 403 3.25 11.88 -9.01
CA MET A 403 4.62 12.34 -9.19
C MET A 403 5.40 11.23 -9.90
N PRO A 404 5.63 11.36 -11.23
CA PRO A 404 6.53 10.48 -11.94
C PRO A 404 7.93 10.45 -11.32
N GLY A 405 8.63 9.35 -11.58
CA GLY A 405 10.04 9.19 -11.26
C GLY A 405 10.86 10.37 -11.79
N LYS A 406 11.99 10.64 -11.12
CA LYS A 406 12.85 11.80 -11.37
C LYS A 406 13.19 12.01 -12.85
N SER A 407 13.27 10.95 -13.62
CA SER A 407 13.72 10.95 -15.00
C SER A 407 12.62 11.16 -16.04
N ASP A 408 11.34 11.00 -15.67
CA ASP A 408 10.25 11.11 -16.65
C ASP A 408 9.97 12.59 -16.97
N PRO A 409 9.90 12.96 -18.27
CA PRO A 409 9.61 14.33 -18.67
C PRO A 409 8.11 14.67 -18.66
N ASN A 410 7.23 13.67 -18.65
CA ASN A 410 5.79 13.88 -18.58
C ASN A 410 5.39 14.10 -17.12
N HIS A 411 4.33 14.87 -16.88
CA HIS A 411 3.82 15.07 -15.53
C HIS A 411 2.68 14.09 -15.25
N THR A 412 1.50 14.29 -15.85
CA THR A 412 0.34 13.44 -15.53
C THR A 412 -0.35 12.81 -16.72
N PHE A 413 0.11 13.09 -17.94
CA PHE A 413 -0.36 12.42 -19.14
C PHE A 413 0.68 12.39 -20.27
N ARG A 414 0.40 11.62 -21.32
CA ARG A 414 1.20 11.50 -22.55
C ARG A 414 0.31 11.43 -23.78
N ILE A 415 0.73 12.09 -24.87
CA ILE A 415 0.22 11.83 -26.22
C ILE A 415 0.93 10.59 -26.77
N SER A 416 0.36 9.42 -26.53
CA SER A 416 0.94 8.10 -26.82
C SER A 416 0.96 7.73 -28.29
N SER A 417 -0.04 8.17 -29.04
CA SER A 417 -0.15 8.02 -30.49
C SER A 417 -0.61 9.35 -31.10
N PRO A 418 -0.06 9.78 -32.25
CA PRO A 418 0.93 9.10 -33.08
C PRO A 418 2.33 9.13 -32.43
N SER A 419 3.30 8.38 -32.98
CA SER A 419 4.71 8.46 -32.57
C SER A 419 5.33 9.77 -33.08
N ASP A 420 6.08 9.74 -34.18
CA ASP A 420 6.69 10.96 -34.76
C ASP A 420 6.30 11.14 -36.22
N ARG A 421 6.11 10.03 -36.95
CA ARG A 421 5.73 10.00 -38.35
C ARG A 421 4.71 8.89 -38.59
N MET A 422 3.79 9.13 -39.50
CA MET A 422 2.76 8.18 -39.90
C MET A 422 2.60 8.23 -41.42
N THR A 423 2.37 7.07 -42.05
CA THR A 423 2.09 7.05 -43.49
C THR A 423 0.65 7.49 -43.75
N THR A 424 0.40 8.06 -44.93
CA THR A 424 -0.98 8.38 -45.35
C THR A 424 -1.91 7.16 -45.24
N ALA A 425 -1.41 5.95 -45.55
CA ALA A 425 -2.19 4.71 -45.51
C ALA A 425 -2.50 4.22 -44.09
N SER A 426 -1.60 4.45 -43.13
CA SER A 426 -1.81 4.03 -41.74
C SER A 426 -2.74 4.93 -40.95
N MET A 427 -3.06 6.13 -41.46
CA MET A 427 -3.92 7.10 -40.76
C MET A 427 -5.32 6.55 -40.50
N ASP A 428 -5.92 5.90 -41.50
CA ASP A 428 -7.29 5.35 -41.40
C ASP A 428 -7.37 4.14 -40.45
N THR A 429 -6.24 3.51 -40.14
CA THR A 429 -6.16 2.33 -39.26
C THR A 429 -5.50 2.62 -37.92
N SER A 430 -5.06 3.86 -37.69
CA SER A 430 -4.39 4.27 -36.45
C SER A 430 -5.36 4.97 -35.53
N THR A 431 -5.14 4.80 -34.24
CA THR A 431 -5.92 5.49 -33.20
C THR A 431 -5.07 6.60 -32.60
N LEU A 432 -5.63 7.80 -32.51
CA LEU A 432 -5.09 8.88 -31.68
C LEU A 432 -5.29 8.48 -30.22
N ALA A 433 -4.21 8.49 -29.44
CA ALA A 433 -4.25 7.96 -28.08
C ALA A 433 -3.58 8.91 -27.10
N VAL A 434 -4.32 9.29 -26.06
CA VAL A 434 -3.84 10.07 -24.92
C VAL A 434 -3.92 9.18 -23.68
N ASN A 435 -2.77 8.89 -23.09
CA ASN A 435 -2.67 8.17 -21.83
C ASN A 435 -2.65 9.20 -20.68
N VAL A 436 -3.73 9.31 -19.90
CA VAL A 436 -3.78 10.19 -18.73
C VAL A 436 -3.53 9.35 -17.50
N PHE A 437 -2.29 9.30 -17.02
CA PHE A 437 -1.78 8.23 -16.15
C PHE A 437 -2.64 7.86 -14.94
N PHE A 438 -3.38 8.82 -14.37
CA PHE A 438 -4.32 8.56 -13.27
C PHE A 438 -5.72 9.12 -13.51
N GLY A 439 -6.16 9.09 -14.77
CA GLY A 439 -7.43 9.63 -15.25
C GLY A 439 -8.64 8.91 -14.66
N GLY A 440 -9.40 9.60 -13.81
CA GLY A 440 -10.58 9.08 -13.14
C GLY A 440 -11.88 9.30 -13.92
N PRO A 441 -13.04 9.01 -13.30
CA PRO A 441 -14.35 9.16 -13.93
C PRO A 441 -14.74 10.62 -14.25
N LYS A 442 -14.11 11.60 -13.57
CA LYS A 442 -14.41 13.03 -13.71
C LYS A 442 -13.40 13.76 -14.63
N THR A 443 -12.42 13.04 -15.16
CA THR A 443 -11.35 13.60 -16.01
C THR A 443 -11.90 13.99 -17.38
N ILE A 444 -11.60 15.22 -17.80
CA ILE A 444 -11.99 15.77 -19.10
C ILE A 444 -10.74 15.92 -19.95
N VAL A 445 -10.78 15.42 -21.18
CA VAL A 445 -9.69 15.56 -22.16
C VAL A 445 -10.24 16.24 -23.39
N SER A 446 -9.62 17.35 -23.78
CA SER A 446 -9.90 18.03 -25.04
C SER A 446 -8.68 17.96 -25.94
N CYS A 447 -8.91 17.80 -27.24
CA CYS A 447 -7.86 17.61 -28.22
C CYS A 447 -8.15 18.40 -29.50
N THR A 448 -7.11 18.97 -30.10
CA THR A 448 -7.18 19.56 -31.44
C THR A 448 -6.00 19.11 -32.31
N ILE A 449 -6.24 18.97 -33.61
CA ILE A 449 -5.21 18.82 -34.65
C ILE A 449 -5.30 20.02 -35.59
N ASP A 450 -4.21 20.80 -35.67
CA ASP A 450 -4.13 22.05 -36.43
C ASP A 450 -5.29 23.03 -36.14
N GLY A 451 -5.76 23.02 -34.89
CA GLY A 451 -6.87 23.85 -34.43
C GLY A 451 -8.27 23.25 -34.63
N ASN A 452 -8.39 22.11 -35.30
CA ASN A 452 -9.68 21.40 -35.43
C ASN A 452 -9.91 20.46 -34.26
N GLU A 453 -11.09 20.50 -33.65
CA GLU A 453 -11.45 19.64 -32.53
C GLU A 453 -11.47 18.16 -32.93
N ILE A 454 -10.86 17.32 -32.09
CA ILE A 454 -10.88 15.86 -32.21
C ILE A 454 -11.62 15.28 -31.02
N TRP A 455 -12.64 14.48 -31.29
CA TRP A 455 -13.39 13.79 -30.26
C TRP A 455 -12.57 12.62 -29.70
N LEU A 456 -12.32 12.65 -28.39
CA LEU A 456 -11.68 11.56 -27.66
C LEU A 456 -12.68 10.93 -26.69
N LYS A 457 -12.75 9.61 -26.69
CA LYS A 457 -13.56 8.81 -25.76
C LYS A 457 -12.67 8.11 -24.76
N LYS A 458 -13.01 8.18 -23.47
CA LYS A 458 -12.38 7.35 -22.44
C LYS A 458 -12.64 5.87 -22.74
N ALA A 459 -11.59 5.08 -22.85
CA ALA A 459 -11.67 3.64 -22.99
C ALA A 459 -11.89 2.99 -21.61
N VAL A 460 -12.70 1.94 -21.56
CA VAL A 460 -12.89 1.15 -20.34
C VAL A 460 -11.64 0.31 -20.05
N THR A 461 -11.07 -0.28 -21.09
CA THR A 461 -9.79 -1.00 -21.06
C THR A 461 -9.10 -0.87 -22.42
N ALA A 462 -7.85 -0.41 -22.45
CA ALA A 462 -7.04 -0.33 -23.68
C ALA A 462 -5.54 -0.50 -23.40
N GLU A 463 -4.80 -0.96 -24.40
CA GLU A 463 -3.33 -0.96 -24.38
C GLU A 463 -2.78 0.45 -24.65
N ASP A 464 -1.58 0.77 -24.16
CA ASP A 464 -0.88 1.99 -24.51
C ASP A 464 0.01 1.78 -25.76
N PRO A 465 -0.28 2.44 -26.91
CA PRO A 465 0.57 2.35 -28.11
C PRO A 465 2.03 2.75 -27.89
N TYR A 466 2.30 3.61 -26.90
CA TYR A 466 3.67 3.94 -26.51
C TYR A 466 4.38 2.71 -25.93
N MET A 467 3.73 1.97 -25.03
CA MET A 467 4.32 0.78 -24.42
C MET A 467 4.46 -0.38 -25.38
N ASN A 468 3.46 -0.59 -26.24
CA ASN A 468 3.52 -1.64 -27.26
C ASN A 468 4.74 -1.44 -28.16
N ARG A 469 4.97 -0.20 -28.60
CA ARG A 469 6.18 0.18 -29.35
C ARG A 469 7.45 -0.02 -28.53
N LEU A 470 7.46 0.37 -27.27
CA LEU A 470 8.65 0.28 -26.42
C LEU A 470 9.09 -1.18 -26.21
N ILE A 471 8.14 -2.07 -25.93
CA ILE A 471 8.39 -3.51 -25.76
C ILE A 471 8.82 -4.13 -27.09
N GLN A 472 8.22 -3.72 -28.21
CA GLN A 472 8.65 -4.18 -29.53
C GLN A 472 10.10 -3.79 -29.86
N LEU A 473 10.53 -2.59 -29.46
CA LEU A 473 11.89 -2.11 -29.68
C LEU A 473 12.92 -2.74 -28.71
N TYR A 474 12.49 -3.07 -27.49
CA TYR A 474 13.35 -3.56 -26.42
C TYR A 474 12.81 -4.83 -25.74
N PRO A 475 12.53 -5.91 -26.49
CA PRO A 475 11.83 -7.08 -25.96
C PRO A 475 12.60 -7.77 -24.81
N ASP A 476 13.93 -7.75 -24.85
CA ASP A 476 14.78 -8.39 -23.85
C ASP A 476 14.83 -7.63 -22.51
N LEU A 477 14.32 -6.39 -22.47
CA LEU A 477 14.30 -5.56 -21.26
C LEU A 477 13.00 -5.69 -20.48
N TYR A 478 12.06 -6.51 -20.95
CA TYR A 478 10.77 -6.75 -20.30
C TYR A 478 10.53 -8.25 -20.10
N PRO A 479 9.85 -8.65 -19.01
CA PRO A 479 9.28 -9.98 -18.89
C PRO A 479 8.35 -10.31 -20.05
N THR A 480 8.39 -11.56 -20.51
CA THR A 480 7.39 -12.08 -21.45
C THR A 480 6.03 -12.09 -20.76
N VAL A 481 5.05 -11.46 -21.41
CA VAL A 481 3.65 -11.49 -21.02
C VAL A 481 2.84 -12.22 -22.08
N GLU A 482 1.83 -13.00 -21.67
CA GLU A 482 0.95 -13.71 -22.61
C GLU A 482 0.07 -12.73 -23.39
N GLU A 483 -0.41 -11.69 -22.72
CA GLU A 483 -1.18 -10.60 -23.29
C GLU A 483 -0.65 -9.27 -22.77
N MET A 484 -0.70 -8.23 -23.62
CA MET A 484 -0.33 -6.89 -23.20
C MET A 484 -1.33 -6.37 -22.16
N PRO A 485 -0.85 -5.85 -21.02
CA PRO A 485 -1.76 -5.33 -20.00
C PRO A 485 -2.61 -4.17 -20.52
N ILE A 486 -3.89 -4.22 -20.17
CA ILE A 486 -4.88 -3.20 -20.50
C ILE A 486 -5.05 -2.25 -19.31
N ASN A 487 -5.47 -1.02 -19.59
CA ASN A 487 -5.66 0.00 -18.55
C ASN A 487 -6.94 0.83 -18.75
N ALA A 488 -7.39 1.49 -17.68
CA ALA A 488 -8.66 2.23 -17.63
C ALA A 488 -8.50 3.75 -17.80
N HIS A 489 -7.35 4.20 -18.31
CA HIS A 489 -6.98 5.62 -18.34
C HIS A 489 -6.43 6.10 -19.70
N MET A 490 -6.93 5.46 -20.76
CA MET A 490 -6.74 5.90 -22.15
C MET A 490 -7.93 6.71 -22.67
N TRP A 491 -7.63 7.76 -23.43
CA TRP A 491 -8.58 8.51 -24.26
C TRP A 491 -8.23 8.30 -25.73
N LEU A 492 -9.18 7.72 -26.47
CA LEU A 492 -8.98 7.25 -27.83
C LEU A 492 -9.89 8.01 -28.82
N GLY A 493 -9.39 8.29 -30.00
CA GLY A 493 -10.16 8.85 -31.11
C GLY A 493 -9.53 8.52 -32.45
N ASP A 494 -10.26 8.84 -33.52
CA ASP A 494 -9.80 8.61 -34.89
C ASP A 494 -9.01 9.82 -35.40
N PHE A 495 -8.05 9.59 -36.29
CA PHE A 495 -7.41 10.69 -37.00
C PHE A 495 -8.36 11.25 -38.07
N PRO A 496 -8.43 12.58 -38.23
CA PRO A 496 -9.07 13.16 -39.42
C PRO A 496 -8.19 12.88 -40.65
N THR A 497 -8.74 13.07 -41.85
CA THR A 497 -7.91 13.05 -43.06
C THR A 497 -6.96 14.25 -43.08
N LEU A 498 -5.66 14.00 -43.07
CA LEU A 498 -4.61 15.02 -43.08
C LEU A 498 -3.79 14.95 -44.38
N SER A 499 -3.31 16.10 -44.84
CA SER A 499 -2.39 16.19 -45.98
C SER A 499 -1.00 15.68 -45.60
N LYS A 500 -0.12 15.43 -46.58
CA LYS A 500 1.31 15.21 -46.27
C LYS A 500 1.93 16.48 -45.68
N GLY A 501 2.79 16.32 -44.68
CA GLY A 501 3.47 17.42 -44.00
C GLY A 501 3.43 17.31 -42.48
N ASN A 502 3.82 18.40 -41.81
CA ASN A 502 3.81 18.47 -40.36
C ASN A 502 2.45 18.96 -39.84
N HIS A 503 1.97 18.29 -38.80
CA HIS A 503 0.71 18.57 -38.11
C HIS A 503 0.97 18.73 -36.62
N THR A 504 0.16 19.55 -35.95
CA THR A 504 0.29 19.79 -34.52
C THR A 504 -0.94 19.34 -33.74
N ILE A 505 -0.72 18.43 -32.78
CA ILE A 505 -1.70 18.03 -31.76
C ILE A 505 -1.55 18.96 -30.56
N ARG A 506 -2.67 19.42 -29.99
CA ARG A 506 -2.74 20.04 -28.67
C ARG A 506 -3.76 19.32 -27.83
N VAL A 507 -3.38 18.96 -26.61
CA VAL A 507 -4.24 18.29 -25.64
C VAL A 507 -4.27 19.11 -24.36
N GLN A 508 -5.47 19.30 -23.82
CA GLN A 508 -5.69 19.80 -22.48
C GLN A 508 -6.42 18.74 -21.67
N VAL A 509 -5.90 18.48 -20.46
CA VAL A 509 -6.49 17.58 -19.49
C VAL A 509 -6.92 18.38 -18.28
N ILE A 510 -8.17 18.19 -17.85
CA ILE A 510 -8.70 18.65 -16.57
C ILE A 510 -8.93 17.41 -15.71
N HIS A 511 -8.13 17.23 -14.68
CA HIS A 511 -8.17 16.06 -13.81
C HIS A 511 -9.37 16.11 -12.85
N ASP A 512 -9.69 14.96 -12.23
CA ASP A 512 -10.76 14.83 -11.22
C ASP A 512 -10.65 15.85 -10.06
N ASN A 513 -9.43 16.32 -9.77
CA ASN A 513 -9.16 17.32 -8.73
C ASN A 513 -9.19 18.78 -9.23
N GLY A 514 -9.50 19.01 -10.50
CA GLY A 514 -9.54 20.34 -11.13
C GLY A 514 -8.18 20.87 -11.62
N MET A 515 -7.09 20.12 -11.43
CA MET A 515 -5.80 20.48 -12.03
C MET A 515 -5.93 20.47 -13.56
N THR A 516 -5.34 21.47 -14.21
CA THR A 516 -5.34 21.58 -15.67
C THR A 516 -3.92 21.49 -16.21
N GLU A 517 -3.67 20.56 -17.11
CA GLU A 517 -2.38 20.39 -17.79
C GLU A 517 -2.57 20.49 -19.31
N ASN A 518 -1.57 21.02 -20.02
CA ASN A 518 -1.59 21.14 -21.48
C ASN A 518 -0.30 20.55 -22.06
N GLN A 519 -0.42 19.80 -23.15
CA GLN A 519 0.72 19.32 -23.94
C GLN A 519 0.46 19.53 -25.43
N ALA A 520 1.55 19.65 -26.19
CA ALA A 520 1.49 19.71 -27.64
C ALA A 520 2.53 18.79 -28.26
N LYS A 521 2.23 18.28 -29.44
CA LYS A 521 3.10 17.38 -30.20
C LYS A 521 3.05 17.70 -31.68
N ILE A 522 4.21 17.70 -32.33
CA ILE A 522 4.32 17.78 -33.79
C ILE A 522 4.55 16.37 -34.32
N PHE A 523 3.87 16.01 -35.39
CA PHE A 523 4.07 14.74 -36.12
C PHE A 523 3.96 14.95 -37.62
N GLU A 524 4.54 14.05 -38.41
CA GLU A 524 4.58 14.13 -39.87
C GLU A 524 3.70 13.06 -40.53
N ILE A 525 2.89 13.46 -41.52
CA ILE A 525 2.26 12.55 -42.49
C ILE A 525 3.13 12.48 -43.75
N TYR A 526 3.54 11.28 -44.17
CA TYR A 526 4.41 11.08 -45.35
C TYR A 526 3.87 10.09 -46.39
#